data_AF-A0A7Z9ZY57-F1
#
_entry.id   AF-A0A7Z9ZY57-F1
#
_cell.length_a   1.000
_cell.length_b   1.000
_cell.length_c   1.000
_cell.angle_alpha   90.00
_cell.angle_beta   90.00
_cell.angle_gamma   90.00
#
_symmetry.space_group_name_H-M   'P 1'
#
loop_
_entity.id
_entity.type
_entity.pdbx_description
1 polymer ?
#
loop_
_entity_poly.entity_id
_entity_poly.type
_entity_poly.pdbx_seq_one_letter_code
_entity_poly.pdbx_strand_id
1 'polypeptide(L)'
;MTGNLLPSLDEPVLKTTKGLTILPEGHPLIVKRKVPLTWTLRQARSACTQCIECTLACPRRLLGHAIEPHKVMRAVSFGVTAGLEAVTCALLCPECGLCEFYVCPQRLLPRRVISEVKAEFQRRGVRYPKTDREIRPDPFFEARRIPRQRLSMRIGVWRYEREPAVFVKAKPPRVVRLRLKQHVGAPARPKVKEGDEVKEGEVVAEPLPGDLGAKVHASISGRVVKVDQIEIVLEAG
;
A
#
# COMPACT_ATOMS: atom_id res chain seq x y z
N MET A 1 -3.26 6.83 -4.69
CA MET A 1 -2.51 5.85 -5.47
C MET A 1 -2.01 4.81 -4.51
N THR A 2 -2.33 3.55 -4.74
CA THR A 2 -1.83 2.42 -3.94
C THR A 2 -0.32 2.23 -4.19
N GLY A 3 0.37 1.55 -3.27
CA GLY A 3 1.80 1.27 -3.36
C GLY A 3 2.66 2.15 -2.46
N ASN A 4 3.85 1.69 -2.11
CA ASN A 4 4.78 2.36 -1.18
C ASN A 4 5.81 3.20 -1.94
N LEU A 5 6.37 4.22 -1.30
CA LEU A 5 7.62 4.79 -1.80
C LEU A 5 8.74 3.81 -1.50
N LEU A 6 9.56 3.51 -2.50
CA LEU A 6 10.77 2.74 -2.29
C LEU A 6 11.89 3.68 -1.83
N PRO A 7 12.64 3.31 -0.78
CA PRO A 7 13.78 4.10 -0.31
C PRO A 7 15.01 3.96 -1.23
N SER A 8 15.16 2.81 -1.90
CA SER A 8 16.23 2.53 -2.85
C SER A 8 15.72 1.66 -4.01
N LEU A 9 16.45 1.68 -5.13
CA LEU A 9 16.29 0.72 -6.23
C LEU A 9 16.85 -0.67 -5.88
N ASP A 10 17.62 -0.80 -4.79
CA ASP A 10 18.16 -2.07 -4.30
C ASP A 10 17.15 -2.91 -3.50
N GLU A 11 15.94 -2.39 -3.28
CA GLU A 11 14.87 -3.15 -2.65
C GLU A 11 14.41 -4.30 -3.57
N PRO A 12 14.30 -5.53 -3.06
CA PRO A 12 13.90 -6.65 -3.89
C PRO A 12 12.46 -6.56 -4.36
N VAL A 13 12.21 -7.10 -5.55
CA VAL A 13 10.86 -7.35 -6.05
C VAL A 13 10.24 -8.47 -5.20
N LEU A 14 9.10 -8.17 -4.57
CA LEU A 14 8.36 -9.12 -3.75
C LEU A 14 7.19 -9.70 -4.54
N LYS A 15 6.58 -10.77 -4.03
CA LYS A 15 5.34 -11.31 -4.62
C LYS A 15 4.18 -10.31 -4.68
N THR A 16 4.21 -9.29 -3.83
CA THR A 16 3.21 -8.21 -3.79
C THR A 16 3.56 -7.03 -4.71
N THR A 17 4.76 -7.03 -5.30
CA THR A 17 5.19 -6.04 -6.28
C THR A 17 4.55 -6.34 -7.63
N LYS A 18 3.50 -5.59 -7.98
CA LYS A 18 2.79 -5.74 -9.26
C LYS A 18 3.33 -4.83 -10.37
N GLY A 19 4.09 -3.81 -9.99
CA GLY A 19 4.64 -2.82 -10.90
C GLY A 19 5.44 -1.77 -10.15
N LEU A 20 6.41 -1.19 -10.84
CA LEU A 20 7.22 -0.08 -10.36
C LEU A 20 6.88 1.15 -11.21
N THR A 21 6.57 2.26 -10.54
CA THR A 21 6.31 3.54 -11.22
C THR A 21 7.40 4.51 -10.82
N ILE A 22 8.21 4.92 -11.79
CA ILE A 22 9.30 5.86 -11.58
C ILE A 22 8.77 7.27 -11.87
N LEU A 23 8.93 8.17 -10.89
CA LEU A 23 8.59 9.58 -11.02
C LEU A 23 9.77 10.42 -10.51
N PRO A 24 10.01 11.61 -11.09
CA PRO A 24 11.01 12.54 -10.57
C PRO A 24 10.77 12.87 -9.10
N GLU A 25 11.83 13.12 -8.34
CA GLU A 25 11.73 13.41 -6.91
C GLU A 25 10.83 14.62 -6.59
N GLY A 26 10.88 15.65 -7.45
CA GLY A 26 10.03 16.85 -7.34
C GLY A 26 8.58 16.64 -7.81
N HIS A 27 8.19 15.45 -8.26
CA HIS A 27 6.83 15.20 -8.74
C HIS A 27 5.81 15.35 -7.59
N PRO A 28 4.64 16.00 -7.79
CA PRO A 28 3.69 16.27 -6.70
C PRO A 28 3.25 15.04 -5.90
N LEU A 29 3.13 13.88 -6.55
CA LEU A 29 2.82 12.60 -5.88
C LEU A 29 3.93 12.14 -4.93
N ILE A 30 5.20 12.40 -5.26
CA ILE A 30 6.36 12.04 -4.43
C ILE A 30 6.48 13.02 -3.27
N VAL A 31 6.44 14.32 -3.57
CA VAL A 31 6.54 15.38 -2.55
C VAL A 31 5.47 15.22 -1.46
N LYS A 32 4.20 15.04 -1.83
CA LYS A 32 3.10 14.84 -0.86
C LYS A 32 3.28 13.60 0.02
N ARG A 33 3.90 12.54 -0.52
CA ARG A 33 4.22 11.32 0.24
C ARG A 33 5.39 11.51 1.21
N LYS A 34 6.28 12.49 0.98
CA LYS A 34 7.36 12.84 1.91
C LYS A 34 6.94 13.79 3.04
N VAL A 35 5.84 14.54 2.90
CA VAL A 35 5.34 15.50 3.91
C VAL A 35 5.18 14.85 5.30
N PRO A 36 5.86 15.29 6.36
CA PRO A 36 5.72 14.66 7.68
C PRO A 36 4.28 14.58 8.19
N LEU A 37 3.97 13.54 8.97
CA LEU A 37 2.64 13.38 9.57
C LEU A 37 2.28 14.56 10.47
N THR A 38 3.24 15.06 11.26
CA THR A 38 3.06 16.22 12.14
C THR A 38 2.56 17.46 11.37
N TRP A 39 3.18 17.74 10.20
CA TRP A 39 2.74 18.82 9.32
C TRP A 39 1.35 18.55 8.74
N THR A 40 1.10 17.30 8.31
CA THR A 40 -0.19 16.87 7.79
C THR A 40 -1.33 17.12 8.79
N LEU A 41 -1.10 16.79 10.07
CA LEU A 41 -2.06 17.00 11.15
C LEU A 41 -2.26 18.48 11.48
N ARG A 42 -1.19 19.28 11.49
CA ARG A 42 -1.27 20.74 11.68
C ARG A 42 -2.11 21.40 10.58
N GLN A 43 -1.87 21.04 9.33
CA GLN A 43 -2.65 21.53 8.18
C GLN A 43 -4.11 21.10 8.27
N ALA A 44 -4.39 19.84 8.63
CA ALA A 44 -5.75 19.36 8.81
C ALA A 44 -6.50 20.12 9.91
N ARG A 45 -5.85 20.37 11.05
CA ARG A 45 -6.40 21.19 12.14
C ARG A 45 -6.70 22.63 11.72
N SER A 46 -5.83 23.21 10.89
CA SER A 46 -5.96 24.62 10.50
C SER A 46 -6.97 24.85 9.37
N ALA A 47 -7.10 23.92 8.42
CA ALA A 47 -7.80 24.19 7.16
C ALA A 47 -8.97 23.24 6.87
N CYS A 48 -9.14 22.13 7.62
CA CYS A 48 -10.24 21.22 7.35
C CYS A 48 -11.60 21.87 7.65
N THR A 49 -12.44 22.01 6.63
CA THR A 49 -13.81 22.55 6.75
C THR A 49 -14.82 21.52 7.24
N GLN A 50 -14.37 20.33 7.65
CA GLN A 50 -15.20 19.24 8.14
C GLN A 50 -16.30 18.75 7.18
N CYS A 51 -16.25 19.05 5.89
CA CYS A 51 -17.17 18.50 4.89
C CYS A 51 -17.06 16.96 4.76
N ILE A 52 -17.98 16.35 4.01
CA ILE A 52 -18.05 14.89 3.82
C ILE A 52 -17.57 14.41 2.44
N GLU A 53 -16.99 15.29 1.61
CA GLU A 53 -16.57 15.02 0.23
C GLU A 53 -15.69 13.76 0.11
N CYS A 54 -14.71 13.62 1.02
CA CYS A 54 -13.81 12.47 1.03
C CYS A 54 -14.53 11.12 1.24
N THR A 55 -15.75 11.12 1.80
CA THR A 55 -16.62 9.96 1.93
C THR A 55 -17.53 9.80 0.74
N LEU A 56 -18.16 10.89 0.26
CA LEU A 56 -19.06 10.85 -0.88
C LEU A 56 -18.40 10.34 -2.16
N ALA A 57 -17.11 10.66 -2.35
CA ALA A 57 -16.34 10.21 -3.49
C ALA A 57 -15.49 8.95 -3.21
N CYS A 58 -15.57 8.34 -2.03
CA CYS A 58 -14.75 7.17 -1.71
C CYS A 58 -15.26 5.95 -2.52
N PRO A 59 -14.43 5.31 -3.37
CA PRO A 59 -14.89 4.19 -4.18
C PRO A 59 -15.33 3.00 -3.31
N ARG A 60 -14.64 2.78 -2.18
CA ARG A 60 -15.00 1.71 -1.25
C ARG A 60 -16.33 1.99 -0.54
N ARG A 61 -16.66 3.27 -0.27
CA ARG A 61 -17.98 3.67 0.25
C ARG A 61 -19.07 3.46 -0.80
N LEU A 62 -18.81 3.90 -2.03
CA LEU A 62 -19.77 3.75 -3.13
C LEU A 62 -20.02 2.28 -3.52
N LEU A 63 -19.10 1.36 -3.18
CA LEU A 63 -19.30 -0.09 -3.28
C LEU A 63 -20.08 -0.69 -2.08
N GLY A 64 -20.59 0.14 -1.16
CA GLY A 64 -21.45 -0.30 -0.05
C GLY A 64 -20.75 -0.50 1.30
N HIS A 65 -19.41 -0.39 1.36
CA HIS A 65 -18.69 -0.58 2.62
C HIS A 65 -18.88 0.62 3.57
N ALA A 66 -18.88 0.35 4.87
CA ALA A 66 -19.06 1.34 5.94
C ALA A 66 -17.80 2.18 6.22
N ILE A 67 -17.07 2.57 5.17
CA ILE A 67 -15.92 3.47 5.30
C ILE A 67 -16.39 4.94 5.26
N GLU A 68 -15.97 5.73 6.25
CA GLU A 68 -16.34 7.14 6.36
C GLU A 68 -15.09 7.99 6.63
N PRO A 69 -14.26 8.25 5.60
CA PRO A 69 -13.02 9.02 5.73
C PRO A 69 -13.14 10.34 6.51
N HIS A 70 -14.27 11.06 6.39
CA HIS A 70 -14.51 12.32 7.09
C HIS A 70 -14.54 12.16 8.61
N LYS A 71 -15.07 11.03 9.13
CA LYS A 71 -15.12 10.76 10.57
C LYS A 71 -13.71 10.55 11.14
N VAL A 72 -12.86 9.83 10.42
CA VAL A 72 -11.45 9.66 10.80
C VAL A 72 -10.73 11.02 10.83
N MET A 73 -10.95 11.86 9.82
CA MET A 73 -10.37 13.20 9.78
C MET A 73 -10.82 14.07 10.95
N ARG A 74 -12.12 14.06 11.28
CA ARG A 74 -12.68 14.83 12.40
C ARG A 74 -12.15 14.34 13.76
N ALA A 75 -12.12 13.04 13.96
CA ALA A 75 -11.60 12.43 15.18
C ALA A 75 -10.13 12.77 15.42
N VAL A 76 -9.27 12.55 14.42
CA VAL A 76 -7.82 12.75 14.57
C VAL A 76 -7.45 14.24 14.64
N SER A 77 -8.11 15.09 13.85
CA SER A 77 -7.74 16.51 13.76
C SER A 77 -8.30 17.30 14.94
N PHE A 78 -9.57 17.08 15.30
CA PHE A 78 -10.31 17.94 16.23
C PHE A 78 -10.70 17.26 17.54
N GLY A 79 -10.34 15.99 17.74
CA GLY A 79 -10.78 15.24 18.93
C GLY A 79 -12.29 14.92 18.94
N VAL A 80 -12.99 15.14 17.83
CA VAL A 80 -14.42 14.85 17.70
C VAL A 80 -14.60 13.35 17.50
N THR A 81 -14.72 12.60 18.59
CA THR A 81 -14.93 11.14 18.56
C THR A 81 -16.37 10.80 18.92
N ALA A 82 -17.08 10.14 18.00
CA ALA A 82 -18.34 9.45 18.30
C ALA A 82 -18.09 7.98 18.72
N GLY A 83 -17.04 7.72 19.50
CA GLY A 83 -16.59 6.37 19.88
C GLY A 83 -15.53 5.74 18.95
N LEU A 84 -14.95 4.61 19.39
CA LEU A 84 -13.90 3.87 18.68
C LEU A 84 -14.36 3.39 17.28
N GLU A 85 -15.65 3.11 17.13
CA GLU A 85 -16.28 2.71 15.87
C GLU A 85 -16.14 3.77 14.76
N ALA A 86 -16.12 5.07 15.13
CA ALA A 86 -15.98 6.16 14.17
C ALA A 86 -14.63 6.15 13.44
N VAL A 87 -13.61 5.52 14.04
CA VAL A 87 -12.24 5.47 13.51
C VAL A 87 -11.83 4.08 13.01
N THR A 88 -12.42 2.99 13.52
CA THR A 88 -12.10 1.62 13.06
C THR A 88 -12.39 1.39 11.59
N CYS A 89 -13.30 2.18 10.99
CA CYS A 89 -13.53 2.16 9.54
C CYS A 89 -12.26 2.44 8.72
N ALA A 90 -11.21 3.04 9.31
CA ALA A 90 -9.88 3.19 8.69
C ALA A 90 -9.30 1.84 8.21
N LEU A 91 -9.61 0.73 8.90
CA LEU A 91 -9.19 -0.62 8.52
C LEU A 91 -9.76 -1.06 7.15
N LEU A 92 -10.90 -0.49 6.73
CA LEU A 92 -11.50 -0.75 5.42
C LEU A 92 -10.85 0.05 4.28
N CYS A 93 -9.98 1.01 4.60
CA CYS A 93 -9.38 1.89 3.61
C CYS A 93 -8.44 1.12 2.66
N PRO A 94 -8.66 1.20 1.32
CA PRO A 94 -7.75 0.61 0.34
C PRO A 94 -6.55 1.52 0.05
N GLU A 95 -6.44 2.68 0.71
CA GLU A 95 -5.36 3.65 0.54
C GLU A 95 -5.22 4.18 -0.89
N CYS A 96 -6.33 4.20 -1.65
CA CYS A 96 -6.36 4.63 -3.05
C CYS A 96 -6.04 6.11 -3.25
N GLY A 97 -5.97 6.93 -2.21
CA GLY A 97 -5.51 8.33 -2.25
C GLY A 97 -6.44 9.31 -2.98
N LEU A 98 -7.62 8.88 -3.44
CA LEU A 98 -8.53 9.75 -4.18
C LEU A 98 -8.99 10.96 -3.35
N CYS A 99 -9.22 10.74 -2.06
CA CYS A 99 -9.56 11.79 -1.09
C CYS A 99 -8.48 12.89 -0.98
N GLU A 100 -7.21 12.54 -1.20
CA GLU A 100 -6.04 13.42 -1.06
C GLU A 100 -5.66 14.11 -2.38
N PHE A 101 -5.73 13.39 -3.49
CA PHE A 101 -5.23 13.89 -4.77
C PHE A 101 -6.31 14.56 -5.63
N TYR A 102 -7.57 14.19 -5.46
CA TYR A 102 -8.66 14.68 -6.31
C TYR A 102 -9.77 15.39 -5.56
N VAL A 103 -10.19 14.87 -4.42
CA VAL A 103 -11.49 15.24 -3.83
C VAL A 103 -11.39 16.36 -2.79
N CYS A 104 -10.37 16.37 -1.92
CA CYS A 104 -10.34 17.35 -0.83
C CYS A 104 -10.23 18.79 -1.39
N PRO A 105 -11.22 19.67 -1.13
CA PRO A 105 -11.18 21.05 -1.63
C PRO A 105 -10.05 21.85 -0.98
N GLN A 106 -9.71 21.51 0.27
CA GLN A 106 -8.65 22.12 1.07
C GLN A 106 -7.26 21.53 0.80
N ARG A 107 -7.14 20.60 -0.17
CA ARG A 107 -5.88 19.95 -0.58
C ARG A 107 -5.14 19.24 0.57
N LEU A 108 -5.88 18.82 1.59
CA LEU A 108 -5.35 18.03 2.71
C LEU A 108 -5.00 16.61 2.26
N LEU A 109 -4.36 15.85 3.16
CA LEU A 109 -3.93 14.47 2.92
C LEU A 109 -4.76 13.43 3.72
N PRO A 110 -6.09 13.28 3.52
CA PRO A 110 -6.88 12.34 4.32
C PRO A 110 -6.41 10.90 4.24
N ARG A 111 -5.95 10.45 3.06
CA ARG A 111 -5.41 9.09 2.92
C ARG A 111 -4.23 8.87 3.85
N ARG A 112 -3.32 9.84 3.97
CA ARG A 112 -2.17 9.74 4.89
C ARG A 112 -2.60 9.60 6.35
N VAL A 113 -3.53 10.43 6.80
CA VAL A 113 -4.07 10.37 8.17
C VAL A 113 -4.73 9.01 8.43
N ILE A 114 -5.58 8.55 7.50
CA ILE A 114 -6.28 7.26 7.62
C ILE A 114 -5.31 6.08 7.60
N SER A 115 -4.28 6.13 6.75
CA SER A 115 -3.24 5.10 6.68
C SER A 115 -2.46 4.99 7.99
N GLU A 116 -2.16 6.11 8.67
CA GLU A 116 -1.50 6.06 9.97
C GLU A 116 -2.40 5.41 11.03
N VAL A 117 -3.67 5.83 11.10
CA VAL A 117 -4.65 5.23 12.02
C VAL A 117 -4.80 3.73 11.76
N LYS A 118 -4.88 3.34 10.49
CA LYS A 118 -4.92 1.94 10.07
C LYS A 118 -3.67 1.18 10.52
N ALA A 119 -2.48 1.74 10.32
CA ALA A 119 -1.22 1.13 10.74
C ALA A 119 -1.14 0.96 12.27
N GLU A 120 -1.59 1.97 13.03
CA GLU A 120 -1.67 1.89 14.50
C GLU A 120 -2.63 0.78 14.95
N PHE A 121 -3.81 0.67 14.34
CA PHE A 121 -4.75 -0.40 14.66
C PHE A 121 -4.20 -1.79 14.33
N GLN A 122 -3.50 -1.92 13.20
CA GLN A 122 -2.85 -3.17 12.83
C GLN A 122 -1.74 -3.54 13.83
N ARG A 123 -0.92 -2.56 14.27
CA ARG A 123 0.11 -2.77 15.30
C ARG A 123 -0.47 -3.24 16.63
N ARG A 124 -1.66 -2.74 17.00
CA ARG A 124 -2.39 -3.15 18.21
C ARG A 124 -3.26 -4.40 18.03
N GLY A 125 -3.25 -5.03 16.85
CA GLY A 125 -4.08 -6.20 16.57
C GLY A 125 -5.59 -5.93 16.53
N VAL A 126 -6.02 -4.66 16.42
CA VAL A 126 -7.44 -4.29 16.34
C VAL A 126 -8.03 -4.80 15.02
N ARG A 127 -9.17 -5.48 15.12
CA ARG A 127 -9.90 -5.99 13.96
C ARG A 127 -11.14 -5.16 13.72
N TYR A 128 -11.48 -5.00 12.44
CA TYR A 128 -12.77 -4.41 12.07
C TYR A 128 -13.87 -5.39 12.48
N PRO A 129 -14.91 -4.93 13.21
CA PRO A 129 -15.98 -5.82 13.68
C PRO A 129 -16.68 -6.46 12.48
N LYS A 130 -17.00 -7.75 12.60
CA LYS A 130 -17.85 -8.42 11.61
C LYS A 130 -19.25 -7.81 11.71
N THR A 131 -19.83 -7.51 10.56
CA THR A 131 -21.18 -6.95 10.47
C THR A 131 -21.96 -7.79 9.48
N ASP A 132 -23.21 -8.12 9.81
CA ASP A 132 -24.14 -8.79 8.87
C ASP A 132 -24.72 -7.82 7.82
N ARG A 133 -24.11 -6.64 7.70
CA ARG A 133 -24.48 -5.61 6.74
C ARG A 133 -24.32 -6.16 5.33
N GLU A 134 -25.42 -6.15 4.60
CA GLU A 134 -25.39 -6.44 3.18
C GLU A 134 -24.60 -5.36 2.42
N ILE A 135 -23.65 -5.80 1.59
CA ILE A 135 -22.82 -4.90 0.78
C ILE A 135 -23.52 -4.72 -0.56
N ARG A 136 -24.19 -3.57 -0.71
CA ARG A 136 -24.79 -3.13 -1.97
C ARG A 136 -24.15 -1.83 -2.44
N PRO A 137 -23.79 -1.69 -3.74
CA PRO A 137 -23.35 -0.43 -4.29
C PRO A 137 -24.36 0.69 -4.06
N ASP A 138 -23.85 1.91 -3.87
CA ASP A 138 -24.65 3.11 -3.78
C ASP A 138 -25.39 3.34 -5.12
N PRO A 139 -26.68 3.72 -5.12
CA PRO A 139 -27.43 3.97 -6.36
C PRO A 139 -26.77 4.97 -7.31
N PHE A 140 -25.98 5.90 -6.78
CA PHE A 140 -25.24 6.90 -7.55
C PHE A 140 -23.78 6.51 -7.81
N PHE A 141 -23.41 5.23 -7.65
CA PHE A 141 -22.04 4.74 -7.90
C PHE A 141 -21.53 5.16 -9.28
N GLU A 142 -22.34 4.97 -10.32
CA GLU A 142 -22.01 5.36 -11.70
C GLU A 142 -21.84 6.87 -11.85
N ALA A 143 -22.82 7.65 -11.35
CA ALA A 143 -22.81 9.12 -11.46
C ALA A 143 -21.68 9.78 -10.67
N ARG A 144 -21.18 9.14 -9.60
CA ARG A 144 -20.10 9.64 -8.75
C ARG A 144 -18.71 9.12 -9.12
N ARG A 145 -18.57 8.45 -10.28
CA ARG A 145 -17.26 8.04 -10.79
C ARG A 145 -16.38 9.24 -11.08
N ILE A 146 -15.08 9.06 -10.87
CA ILE A 146 -14.09 10.09 -11.18
C ILE A 146 -13.59 9.92 -12.61
N PRO A 147 -13.69 10.95 -13.47
CA PRO A 147 -13.18 10.86 -14.83
C PRO A 147 -11.67 10.61 -14.86
N ARG A 148 -11.26 9.53 -15.54
CA ARG A 148 -9.84 9.09 -15.61
C ARG A 148 -8.93 10.21 -16.11
N GLN A 149 -9.33 10.91 -17.17
CA GLN A 149 -8.57 12.01 -17.77
C GLN A 149 -8.38 13.18 -16.79
N ARG A 150 -9.45 13.62 -16.09
CA ARG A 150 -9.32 14.70 -15.08
C ARG A 150 -8.44 14.27 -13.92
N LEU A 151 -8.53 13.01 -13.51
CA LEU A 151 -7.66 12.46 -12.47
C LEU A 151 -6.20 12.45 -12.93
N SER A 152 -5.90 11.95 -14.13
CA SER A 152 -4.52 11.89 -14.65
C SER A 152 -3.91 13.29 -14.77
N MET A 153 -4.69 14.27 -15.21
CA MET A 153 -4.28 15.68 -15.24
C MET A 153 -3.96 16.21 -13.85
N ARG A 154 -4.88 16.03 -12.89
CA ARG A 154 -4.77 16.58 -11.53
C ARG A 154 -3.61 15.97 -10.74
N ILE A 155 -3.28 14.71 -10.97
CA ILE A 155 -2.14 14.05 -10.31
C ILE A 155 -0.82 14.21 -11.07
N GLY A 156 -0.83 14.89 -12.22
CA GLY A 156 0.37 15.22 -12.99
C GLY A 156 0.91 14.10 -13.88
N VAL A 157 0.24 12.94 -13.94
CA VAL A 157 0.74 11.79 -14.73
C VAL A 157 0.35 11.84 -16.20
N TRP A 158 -0.61 12.71 -16.57
CA TRP A 158 -1.04 12.88 -17.96
C TRP A 158 0.11 13.18 -18.92
N ARG A 159 1.18 13.83 -18.45
CA ARG A 159 2.38 14.17 -19.24
C ARG A 159 3.17 12.93 -19.69
N TYR A 160 2.95 11.81 -19.02
CA TYR A 160 3.53 10.50 -19.32
C TYR A 160 2.57 9.58 -20.07
N GLU A 161 1.30 9.98 -20.25
CA GLU A 161 0.35 9.28 -21.16
C GLU A 161 0.72 9.62 -22.61
N ARG A 162 1.90 9.14 -23.05
CA ARG A 162 2.43 9.22 -24.42
C ARG A 162 2.18 7.91 -25.16
N GLU A 163 2.93 7.68 -26.23
CA GLU A 163 2.92 6.42 -26.98
C GLU A 163 3.09 5.19 -26.07
N PRO A 164 2.50 4.04 -26.44
CA PRO A 164 2.63 2.81 -25.68
C PRO A 164 4.09 2.46 -25.38
N ALA A 165 4.36 2.05 -24.14
CA ALA A 165 5.71 1.63 -23.76
C ALA A 165 6.12 0.37 -24.56
N VAL A 166 7.33 0.39 -25.10
CA VAL A 166 7.93 -0.80 -25.74
C VAL A 166 8.34 -1.77 -24.65
N PHE A 167 7.87 -3.01 -24.74
CA PHE A 167 8.30 -4.06 -23.83
C PHE A 167 9.73 -4.47 -24.16
N VAL A 168 10.65 -4.18 -23.24
CA VAL A 168 12.04 -4.61 -23.34
C VAL A 168 12.26 -5.76 -22.35
N LYS A 169 12.69 -6.91 -22.87
CA LYS A 169 13.04 -8.06 -22.02
C LYS A 169 14.26 -7.69 -21.16
N ALA A 170 14.09 -7.70 -19.85
CA ALA A 170 15.19 -7.47 -18.92
C ALA A 170 16.19 -8.64 -18.94
N LYS A 171 17.47 -8.34 -18.74
CA LYS A 171 18.49 -9.38 -18.49
C LYS A 171 18.21 -10.06 -17.15
N PRO A 172 18.46 -11.38 -17.03
CA PRO A 172 18.33 -12.06 -15.74
C PRO A 172 19.27 -11.44 -14.71
N PRO A 173 18.84 -11.30 -13.44
CA PRO A 173 19.67 -10.74 -12.39
C PRO A 173 20.82 -11.70 -12.02
N ARG A 174 21.99 -11.14 -11.70
CA ARG A 174 23.11 -11.91 -11.14
C ARG A 174 22.96 -12.21 -9.66
N VAL A 175 22.22 -11.36 -8.94
CA VAL A 175 21.99 -11.49 -7.49
C VAL A 175 20.49 -11.34 -7.23
N VAL A 176 19.92 -12.25 -6.45
CA VAL A 176 18.52 -12.17 -6.00
C VAL A 176 18.44 -12.22 -4.49
N ARG A 177 17.55 -11.40 -3.91
CA ARG A 177 17.28 -11.34 -2.47
C ARG A 177 15.85 -11.83 -2.23
N LEU A 178 15.73 -12.95 -1.55
CA LEU A 178 14.46 -13.63 -1.27
C LEU A 178 14.04 -13.29 0.16
N ARG A 179 13.13 -12.33 0.33
CA ARG A 179 12.57 -12.01 1.66
C ARG A 179 11.79 -13.20 2.21
N LEU A 180 11.93 -13.48 3.50
CA LEU A 180 11.25 -14.59 4.18
C LEU A 180 9.78 -14.28 4.53
N LYS A 181 9.43 -13.00 4.68
CA LYS A 181 8.06 -12.53 4.92
C LYS A 181 7.55 -11.77 3.70
N GLN A 182 6.69 -12.40 2.91
CA GLN A 182 6.11 -11.78 1.71
C GLN A 182 4.57 -11.80 1.69
N HIS A 183 3.93 -12.23 2.78
CA HIS A 183 2.48 -12.42 2.85
C HIS A 183 1.89 -12.20 4.24
N VAL A 184 0.56 -12.30 4.33
CA VAL A 184 -0.19 -12.15 5.58
C VAL A 184 0.22 -13.17 6.64
N GLY A 185 0.46 -14.42 6.23
CA GLY A 185 0.91 -15.52 7.09
C GLY A 185 2.33 -15.39 7.64
N ALA A 186 2.79 -16.28 8.53
CA ALA A 186 4.08 -16.21 9.23
C ALA A 186 5.31 -16.17 8.28
N PRO A 187 6.46 -15.58 8.69
CA PRO A 187 7.70 -15.65 7.92
C PRO A 187 8.16 -17.10 7.69
N ALA A 188 8.71 -17.38 6.51
CA ALA A 188 9.37 -18.67 6.24
C ALA A 188 10.70 -18.77 6.99
N ARG A 189 11.09 -19.98 7.40
CA ARG A 189 12.39 -20.27 8.01
C ARG A 189 13.35 -20.83 6.94
N PRO A 190 14.60 -20.33 6.86
CA PRO A 190 15.58 -20.85 5.90
C PRO A 190 15.83 -22.35 6.10
N LYS A 191 15.97 -23.08 4.99
CA LYS A 191 16.38 -24.49 4.95
C LYS A 191 17.81 -24.70 4.43
N VAL A 192 18.40 -23.65 3.90
CA VAL A 192 19.76 -23.60 3.34
C VAL A 192 20.68 -22.78 4.23
N LYS A 193 21.99 -22.96 4.06
CA LYS A 193 23.06 -22.25 4.76
C LYS A 193 23.92 -21.47 3.76
N GLU A 194 24.69 -20.53 4.27
CA GLU A 194 25.68 -19.82 3.45
C GLU A 194 26.68 -20.80 2.85
N GLY A 195 26.91 -20.67 1.55
CA GLY A 195 27.80 -21.50 0.77
C GLY A 195 27.15 -22.66 0.02
N ASP A 196 25.90 -23.00 0.33
CA ASP A 196 25.15 -24.06 -0.36
C ASP A 196 24.92 -23.71 -1.84
N GLU A 197 24.95 -24.73 -2.71
CA GLU A 197 24.48 -24.62 -4.10
C GLU A 197 23.00 -24.99 -4.18
N VAL A 198 22.23 -24.20 -4.94
CA VAL A 198 20.79 -24.40 -5.13
C VAL A 198 20.43 -24.36 -6.60
N LYS A 199 19.42 -25.13 -6.99
CA LYS A 199 18.84 -25.08 -8.35
C LYS A 199 17.61 -24.19 -8.39
N GLU A 200 17.36 -23.54 -9.52
CA GLU A 200 16.12 -22.79 -9.74
C GLU A 200 14.90 -23.68 -9.45
N GLY A 201 13.94 -23.16 -8.68
CA GLY A 201 12.75 -23.87 -8.25
C GLY A 201 12.91 -24.68 -6.95
N GLU A 202 14.13 -24.84 -6.43
CA GLU A 202 14.38 -25.54 -5.16
C GLU A 202 13.81 -24.78 -3.96
N VAL A 203 13.29 -25.49 -2.95
CA VAL A 203 12.75 -24.88 -1.73
C VAL A 203 13.89 -24.45 -0.81
N VAL A 204 14.08 -23.14 -0.65
CA VAL A 204 15.14 -22.55 0.18
C VAL A 204 14.65 -22.08 1.55
N ALA A 205 13.34 -21.90 1.74
CA ALA A 205 12.73 -21.63 3.04
C ALA A 205 11.28 -22.13 3.12
N GLU A 206 10.82 -22.49 4.31
CA GLU A 206 9.42 -22.89 4.53
C GLU A 206 8.86 -22.42 5.89
N PRO A 207 7.55 -22.10 5.99
CA PRO A 207 6.90 -21.82 7.26
C PRO A 207 6.92 -23.03 8.20
N LEU A 208 6.71 -22.80 9.51
CA LEU A 208 6.54 -23.92 10.44
C LEU A 208 5.27 -24.73 10.13
N PRO A 209 5.25 -26.04 10.45
CA PRO A 209 4.05 -26.84 10.35
C PRO A 209 2.89 -26.21 11.13
N GLY A 210 1.74 -26.02 10.48
CA GLY A 210 0.54 -25.42 11.08
C GLY A 210 0.45 -23.90 10.95
N ASP A 211 1.53 -23.20 10.61
CA ASP A 211 1.47 -21.77 10.32
C ASP A 211 0.83 -21.53 8.94
N LEU A 212 -0.06 -20.53 8.88
CA LEU A 212 -0.47 -19.99 7.59
C LEU A 212 0.77 -19.38 6.93
N GLY A 213 1.22 -19.91 5.80
CA GLY A 213 2.34 -19.35 5.05
C GLY A 213 2.58 -20.05 3.70
N ALA A 214 3.66 -19.67 3.02
CA ALA A 214 4.07 -20.26 1.75
C ALA A 214 5.58 -20.54 1.74
N LYS A 215 5.97 -21.61 1.02
CA LYS A 215 7.37 -21.93 0.74
C LYS A 215 8.01 -20.85 -0.13
N VAL A 216 9.30 -20.64 0.06
CA VAL A 216 10.14 -19.75 -0.77
C VAL A 216 11.05 -20.62 -1.61
N HIS A 217 11.05 -20.37 -2.92
CA HIS A 217 11.83 -21.11 -3.89
C HIS A 217 12.98 -20.25 -4.44
N ALA A 218 14.11 -20.89 -4.76
CA ALA A 218 15.22 -20.24 -5.45
C ALA A 218 14.74 -19.73 -6.82
N SER A 219 14.90 -18.43 -7.07
CA SER A 219 14.50 -17.79 -8.34
C SER A 219 15.57 -17.89 -9.44
N ILE A 220 16.77 -18.36 -9.09
CA ILE A 220 17.89 -18.64 -9.99
C ILE A 220 18.66 -19.84 -9.43
N SER A 221 19.38 -20.54 -10.30
CA SER A 221 20.41 -21.50 -9.88
C SER A 221 21.68 -20.76 -9.50
N GLY A 222 22.40 -21.22 -8.48
CA GLY A 222 23.66 -20.61 -8.05
C GLY A 222 23.99 -20.90 -6.60
N ARG A 223 24.73 -19.98 -5.96
CA ARG A 223 25.25 -20.15 -4.60
C ARG A 223 24.51 -19.25 -3.60
N VAL A 224 24.22 -19.78 -2.42
CA VAL A 224 23.72 -19.00 -1.28
C VAL A 224 24.87 -18.18 -0.71
N VAL A 225 24.79 -16.85 -0.84
CA VAL A 225 25.84 -15.94 -0.36
C VAL A 225 25.53 -15.34 1.01
N LYS A 226 24.25 -15.31 1.42
CA LYS A 226 23.84 -14.81 2.73
C LYS A 226 22.54 -15.45 3.20
N VAL A 227 22.45 -15.77 4.49
CA VAL A 227 21.20 -16.19 5.15
C VAL A 227 21.02 -15.43 6.46
N ASP A 228 19.94 -14.66 6.60
CA ASP A 228 19.57 -14.00 7.85
C ASP A 228 18.09 -14.17 8.21
N GLN A 229 17.62 -13.49 9.27
CA GLN A 229 16.23 -13.59 9.75
C GLN A 229 15.21 -12.88 8.84
N ILE A 230 15.68 -12.11 7.85
CA ILE A 230 14.88 -11.25 6.99
C ILE A 230 14.86 -11.81 5.56
N GLU A 231 16.00 -12.30 5.07
CA GLU A 231 16.17 -12.71 3.68
C GLU A 231 17.26 -13.77 3.45
N ILE A 232 17.19 -14.40 2.27
CA ILE A 232 18.23 -15.25 1.69
C ILE A 232 18.75 -14.55 0.43
N VAL A 233 20.07 -14.48 0.24
CA VAL A 233 20.69 -13.89 -0.95
C VAL A 233 21.35 -14.99 -1.76
N LEU A 234 21.03 -15.05 -3.05
CA LEU A 234 21.62 -15.98 -4.02
C LEU A 234 22.40 -15.19 -5.07
N GLU A 235 23.54 -15.74 -5.48
CA GLU A 235 24.33 -15.26 -6.60
C GLU A 235 24.35 -16.32 -7.71
N ALA A 236 24.13 -15.90 -8.95
CA ALA A 236 24.14 -16.76 -10.12
C ALA A 236 25.51 -17.44 -10.27
N GLY A 237 25.47 -18.77 -10.42
CA GLY A 237 26.64 -19.59 -10.76
C GLY A 237 26.99 -19.54 -12.24
#